data_AF-A0A1H2YEP9-F1
#
_entry.id   AF-A0A1H2YEP9-F1
#
_cell.length_a   1.000
_cell.length_b   1.000
_cell.length_c   1.000
_cell.angle_alpha   90.00
_cell.angle_beta   90.00
_cell.angle_gamma   90.00
#
_symmetry.space_group_name_H-M   'P 1'
#
loop_
_entity.id
_entity.type
_entity.pdbx_description
1 polymer ?
#
loop_
_entity_poly.entity_id
_entity_poly.type
_entity_poly.pdbx_seq_one_letter_code
_entity_poly.pdbx_strand_id
1 'polypeptide(L)'
;MQGREATWALLSERVSTVCSLTPDEALKQLALKYFRSHSPASLEDFVWWAGLSKTQCKKALTLIANKVEEIKVEGEAMYLYHNTLDCPDYARMVFLLPPYDEYLIGYKSRWVALEKKHTAKAHNNFGIFKPVILHEGRVVGNWKASIEKQGANLITELFAEKSKVKQQYLQEAINRFMEFCN
;
A
#
# COMPACT_ATOMS: atom_id res chain seq x y z
N MET A 1 -13.00 -16.46 -18.10
CA MET A 1 -11.90 -16.94 -18.96
C MET A 1 -12.41 -18.11 -19.77
N GLN A 2 -12.06 -18.16 -21.04
CA GLN A 2 -12.30 -19.32 -21.89
C GLN A 2 -10.92 -19.82 -22.35
N GLY A 3 -10.47 -20.95 -21.79
CA GLY A 3 -9.07 -21.35 -21.91
C GLY A 3 -8.13 -20.27 -21.37
N ARG A 4 -7.26 -19.74 -22.25
CA ARG A 4 -6.28 -18.67 -21.92
C ARG A 4 -6.81 -17.26 -22.20
N GLU A 5 -8.02 -17.12 -22.71
CA GLU A 5 -8.56 -15.83 -23.14
C GLU A 5 -9.41 -15.16 -22.05
N ALA A 6 -9.25 -13.85 -21.93
CA ALA A 6 -10.13 -13.00 -21.13
C ALA A 6 -11.53 -12.95 -21.77
N THR A 7 -12.56 -12.89 -20.94
CA THR A 7 -13.96 -12.86 -21.37
C THR A 7 -14.67 -11.71 -20.66
N TRP A 8 -15.60 -11.05 -21.34
CA TRP A 8 -16.37 -9.93 -20.79
C TRP A 8 -17.85 -10.27 -20.71
N ALA A 9 -18.53 -9.73 -19.70
CA ALA A 9 -19.97 -9.85 -19.50
C ALA A 9 -20.45 -8.61 -18.73
N LEU A 10 -21.75 -8.34 -18.76
CA LEU A 10 -22.31 -7.26 -17.96
C LEU A 10 -22.18 -7.62 -16.47
N LEU A 11 -21.81 -6.64 -15.64
CA LEU A 11 -21.68 -6.86 -14.20
C LEU A 11 -22.98 -7.38 -13.60
N SER A 12 -24.12 -6.84 -14.03
CA SER A 12 -25.46 -7.22 -13.58
C SER A 12 -25.85 -8.66 -13.92
N GLU A 13 -25.22 -9.28 -14.91
CA GLU A 13 -25.45 -10.70 -15.26
C GLU A 13 -24.63 -11.65 -14.39
N ARG A 14 -23.62 -11.13 -13.68
CA ARG A 14 -22.67 -11.93 -12.88
C ARG A 14 -22.81 -11.69 -11.39
N VAL A 15 -23.25 -10.49 -10.99
CA VAL A 15 -23.35 -10.07 -9.61
C VAL A 15 -24.70 -9.39 -9.42
N SER A 16 -25.49 -9.88 -8.45
CA SER A 16 -26.76 -9.27 -8.07
C SER A 16 -26.53 -7.84 -7.59
N THR A 17 -27.41 -6.91 -7.97
CA THR A 17 -27.35 -5.53 -7.48
C THR A 17 -27.60 -5.50 -5.97
N VAL A 18 -26.57 -5.15 -5.19
CA VAL A 18 -26.64 -5.18 -3.71
C VAL A 18 -27.08 -3.84 -3.10
N CYS A 19 -26.77 -2.71 -3.74
CA CYS A 19 -27.10 -1.38 -3.21
C CYS A 19 -26.96 -0.30 -4.29
N SER A 20 -27.89 0.67 -4.33
CA SER A 20 -27.75 1.91 -5.11
C SER A 20 -27.27 3.03 -4.20
N LEU A 21 -26.04 3.52 -4.41
CA LEU A 21 -25.51 4.69 -3.71
C LEU A 21 -25.76 5.94 -4.53
N THR A 22 -26.17 7.02 -3.87
CA THR A 22 -26.05 8.36 -4.43
C THR A 22 -24.56 8.71 -4.65
N PRO A 23 -24.25 9.67 -5.53
CA PRO A 23 -22.87 10.10 -5.74
C PRO A 23 -22.16 10.52 -4.45
N ASP A 24 -22.85 11.20 -3.53
CA ASP A 24 -22.27 11.67 -2.28
C ASP A 24 -22.01 10.54 -1.29
N GLU A 25 -22.90 9.55 -1.22
CA GLU A 25 -22.67 8.34 -0.42
C GLU A 25 -21.48 7.53 -0.95
N ALA A 26 -21.34 7.43 -2.27
CA ALA A 26 -20.19 6.77 -2.89
C ALA A 26 -18.87 7.50 -2.57
N LEU A 27 -18.84 8.83 -2.70
CA LEU A 27 -17.67 9.65 -2.33
C LEU A 27 -17.30 9.48 -0.86
N LYS A 28 -18.29 9.55 0.04
CA LYS A 28 -18.09 9.36 1.49
C LYS A 28 -17.51 7.99 1.79
N GLN A 29 -18.10 6.92 1.23
CA GLN A 29 -17.62 5.55 1.45
C GLN A 29 -16.19 5.35 0.92
N LEU A 30 -15.87 5.91 -0.24
CA LEU A 30 -14.53 5.82 -0.81
C LEU A 30 -13.48 6.50 0.08
N ALA A 31 -13.78 7.72 0.57
CA ALA A 31 -12.88 8.43 1.48
C ALA A 31 -12.70 7.69 2.81
N LEU A 32 -13.79 7.17 3.41
CA LEU A 32 -13.69 6.38 4.63
C LEU A 32 -12.78 5.15 4.45
N LYS A 33 -12.93 4.42 3.33
CA LYS A 33 -12.09 3.25 3.05
C LYS A 33 -10.63 3.66 2.89
N TYR A 34 -10.36 4.70 2.10
CA TYR A 34 -9.00 5.17 1.84
C TYR A 34 -8.30 5.61 3.12
N PHE A 35 -8.84 6.61 3.83
CA PHE A 35 -8.17 7.16 5.01
C PHE A 35 -8.10 6.16 6.16
N ARG A 36 -9.06 5.24 6.30
CA ARG A 36 -8.96 4.20 7.34
C ARG A 36 -7.77 3.26 7.15
N SER A 37 -7.36 2.98 5.90
CA SER A 37 -6.22 2.09 5.62
C SER A 37 -4.91 2.80 5.27
N HIS A 38 -4.97 4.05 4.80
CA HIS A 38 -3.82 4.79 4.28
C HIS A 38 -3.42 6.00 5.13
N SER A 39 -4.13 6.30 6.24
CA SER A 39 -3.77 7.46 7.04
C SER A 39 -2.46 7.25 7.83
N PRO A 40 -1.61 8.28 7.98
CA PRO A 40 -1.79 9.63 7.46
C PRO A 40 -1.52 9.72 5.94
N ALA A 41 -2.40 10.41 5.21
CA ALA A 41 -2.29 10.62 3.77
C ALA A 41 -2.68 12.06 3.38
N SER A 42 -2.07 12.61 2.33
CA SER A 42 -2.43 13.93 1.82
C SER A 42 -3.70 13.90 0.96
N LEU A 43 -4.28 15.08 0.68
CA LEU A 43 -5.34 15.20 -0.32
C LEU A 43 -4.86 14.75 -1.71
N GLU A 44 -3.61 15.07 -2.05
CA GLU A 44 -2.98 14.75 -3.31
C GLU A 44 -2.79 13.24 -3.51
N ASP A 45 -2.52 12.50 -2.43
CA ASP A 45 -2.48 11.03 -2.44
C ASP A 45 -3.87 10.45 -2.71
N PHE A 46 -4.90 10.98 -2.02
CA PHE A 46 -6.27 10.53 -2.24
C PHE A 46 -6.78 10.83 -3.66
N VAL A 47 -6.46 12.00 -4.21
CA VAL A 47 -6.78 12.37 -5.60
C VAL A 47 -6.13 11.40 -6.58
N TRP A 48 -4.85 11.09 -6.37
CA TRP A 48 -4.10 10.14 -7.21
C TRP A 48 -4.71 8.75 -7.17
N TRP A 49 -4.97 8.24 -5.97
CA TRP A 49 -5.48 6.89 -5.78
C TRP A 49 -6.93 6.72 -6.25
N ALA A 50 -7.80 7.67 -5.94
CA ALA A 50 -9.21 7.60 -6.28
C ALA A 50 -9.49 7.82 -7.78
N GLY A 51 -8.56 8.47 -8.51
CA GLY A 51 -8.78 8.88 -9.89
C GLY A 51 -9.90 9.92 -10.06
N LEU A 52 -10.25 10.64 -8.99
CA LEU A 52 -11.32 11.64 -8.96
C LEU A 52 -10.76 13.05 -9.08
N SER A 53 -11.62 14.00 -9.44
CA SER A 53 -11.23 15.41 -9.43
C SER A 53 -10.91 15.89 -8.02
N LYS A 54 -9.99 16.86 -7.90
CA LYS A 54 -9.64 17.48 -6.61
C LYS A 54 -10.87 18.05 -5.90
N THR A 55 -11.85 18.57 -6.63
CA THR A 55 -13.13 19.06 -6.08
C THR A 55 -13.93 17.92 -5.42
N GLN A 56 -14.07 16.77 -6.09
CA GLN A 56 -14.75 15.60 -5.51
C GLN A 56 -14.02 15.08 -4.27
N CYS A 57 -12.69 14.99 -4.29
CA CYS A 57 -11.91 14.55 -3.12
C CYS A 57 -12.05 15.50 -1.93
N LYS A 58 -12.04 16.82 -2.16
CA LYS A 58 -12.32 17.82 -1.10
C LYS A 58 -13.72 17.66 -0.51
N LYS A 59 -14.72 17.46 -1.37
CA LYS A 59 -16.11 17.19 -0.94
C LYS A 59 -16.16 15.91 -0.09
N ALA A 60 -15.50 14.84 -0.54
CA ALA A 60 -15.46 13.56 0.15
C ALA A 60 -14.80 13.67 1.54
N LEU A 61 -13.69 14.41 1.66
CA LEU A 61 -13.07 14.74 2.95
C LEU A 61 -14.02 15.51 3.88
N THR A 62 -14.73 16.49 3.33
CA THR A 62 -15.74 17.26 4.10
C THR A 62 -16.83 16.34 4.66
N LEU A 63 -17.30 15.37 3.86
CA LEU A 63 -18.31 14.38 4.26
C LEU A 63 -17.85 13.42 5.38
N ILE A 64 -16.54 13.34 5.63
CA ILE A 64 -15.94 12.50 6.67
C ILE A 64 -15.17 13.31 7.71
N ALA A 65 -15.35 14.64 7.78
CA ALA A 65 -14.55 15.51 8.63
C ALA A 65 -14.59 15.13 10.13
N ASN A 66 -15.66 14.49 10.60
CA ASN A 66 -15.75 13.98 11.98
C ASN A 66 -14.98 12.67 12.22
N LYS A 67 -14.36 12.08 11.19
CA LYS A 67 -13.62 10.82 11.24
C LYS A 67 -12.13 10.98 10.98
N VAL A 68 -11.69 12.17 10.59
CA VAL A 68 -10.28 12.47 10.31
C VAL A 68 -9.85 13.74 11.04
N GLU A 69 -8.57 13.82 11.35
CA GLU A 69 -7.88 15.00 11.86
C GLU A 69 -6.82 15.43 10.85
N GLU A 70 -6.72 16.73 10.58
CA GLU A 70 -5.59 17.27 9.81
C GLU A 70 -4.38 17.43 10.71
N ILE A 71 -3.28 16.76 10.37
CA ILE A 71 -2.00 16.81 11.07
C ILE A 71 -0.90 17.33 10.14
N LYS A 72 0.22 17.76 10.72
CA LYS A 72 1.43 18.11 9.97
C LYS A 72 2.50 17.04 10.15
N VAL A 73 2.97 16.48 9.03
CA VAL A 73 4.10 15.53 9.00
C VAL A 73 5.22 16.18 8.20
N GLU A 74 6.33 16.51 8.85
CA GLU A 74 7.46 17.25 8.23
C GLU A 74 7.00 18.54 7.51
N GLY A 75 5.96 19.19 8.02
CA GLY A 75 5.39 20.41 7.44
C GLY A 75 4.34 20.19 6.35
N GLU A 76 4.15 18.97 5.84
CA GLU A 76 3.07 18.63 4.90
C GLU A 76 1.76 18.36 5.64
N ALA A 77 0.65 18.93 5.14
CA ALA A 77 -0.68 18.67 5.67
C ALA A 77 -1.18 17.29 5.23
N MET A 78 -1.50 16.44 6.20
CA MET A 78 -2.01 15.08 5.99
C MET A 78 -3.24 14.83 6.87
N TYR A 79 -4.07 13.89 6.48
CA TYR A 79 -5.28 13.52 7.20
C TYR A 79 -5.07 12.18 7.91
N LEU A 80 -5.13 12.21 9.24
CA LEU A 80 -5.08 11.05 10.10
C LEU A 80 -6.51 10.57 10.38
N TYR A 81 -6.82 9.29 10.12
CA TYR A 81 -8.13 8.75 10.46
C TYR A 81 -8.19 8.42 11.96
N HIS A 82 -9.27 8.81 12.63
CA HIS A 82 -9.51 8.49 14.03
C HIS A 82 -9.71 6.98 14.18
N ASN A 83 -8.64 6.26 14.50
CA ASN A 83 -8.69 4.86 14.87
C ASN A 83 -7.84 4.63 16.12
N THR A 84 -8.34 3.78 17.02
CA THR A 84 -7.54 3.22 18.10
C THR A 84 -6.78 2.04 17.52
N LEU A 85 -5.65 2.30 16.86
CA LEU A 85 -4.71 1.25 16.56
C LEU A 85 -3.79 1.10 17.76
N ASP A 86 -3.83 -0.06 18.41
CA ASP A 86 -2.68 -0.49 19.20
C ASP A 86 -1.48 -0.46 18.25
N CYS A 87 -0.48 0.35 18.57
CA CYS A 87 0.76 0.36 17.82
C CYS A 87 1.62 -0.78 18.38
N PRO A 88 1.72 -1.95 17.73
CA PRO A 88 2.64 -2.98 18.16
C PRO A 88 4.08 -2.45 18.08
N ASP A 89 5.02 -3.15 18.72
CA ASP A 89 6.46 -2.86 18.64
C ASP A 89 6.95 -2.96 17.18
N TYR A 90 6.83 -1.86 16.43
CA TYR A 90 7.14 -1.76 15.01
C TYR A 90 8.63 -1.93 14.73
N ALA A 91 9.49 -1.76 15.75
CA ALA A 91 10.94 -1.89 15.65
C ALA A 91 11.38 -3.29 15.15
N ARG A 92 10.54 -4.30 15.41
CA ARG A 92 10.79 -5.69 15.02
C ARG A 92 10.12 -6.09 13.71
N MET A 93 9.26 -5.25 13.15
CA MET A 93 8.42 -5.62 12.03
C MET A 93 9.19 -5.55 10.71
N VAL A 94 9.38 -6.71 10.10
CA VAL A 94 9.88 -6.86 8.73
C VAL A 94 8.81 -7.49 7.86
N PHE A 95 8.56 -6.95 6.66
CA PHE A 95 7.62 -7.51 5.70
C PHE A 95 8.26 -7.66 4.32
N LEU A 96 7.93 -8.73 3.62
CA LEU A 96 8.25 -8.91 2.20
C LEU A 96 7.00 -8.58 1.40
N LEU A 97 6.97 -7.38 0.80
CA LEU A 97 5.81 -6.92 0.03
C LEU A 97 5.99 -7.29 -1.45
N PRO A 98 4.95 -7.84 -2.11
CA PRO A 98 4.97 -8.15 -3.53
C PRO A 98 5.09 -6.90 -4.41
N PRO A 99 5.37 -7.06 -5.72
CA PRO A 99 5.25 -5.94 -6.65
C PRO A 99 3.80 -5.43 -6.67
N TYR A 100 3.63 -4.12 -6.86
CA TYR A 100 2.33 -3.43 -6.88
C TYR A 100 1.54 -3.50 -5.56
N ASP A 101 2.22 -3.76 -4.44
CA ASP A 101 1.57 -3.72 -3.13
C ASP A 101 1.00 -2.33 -2.82
N GLU A 102 -0.21 -2.32 -2.25
CA GLU A 102 -0.98 -1.12 -1.91
C GLU A 102 -0.19 -0.14 -1.03
N TYR A 103 0.72 -0.66 -0.20
CA TYR A 103 1.61 0.16 0.63
C TYR A 103 2.40 1.21 -0.16
N LEU A 104 2.73 0.92 -1.42
CA LEU A 104 3.42 1.87 -2.31
C LEU A 104 2.50 2.44 -3.40
N ILE A 105 1.55 1.69 -3.93
CA ILE A 105 0.70 2.20 -5.03
C ILE A 105 -0.45 3.10 -4.54
N GLY A 106 -0.80 2.99 -3.25
CA GLY A 106 -1.84 3.77 -2.56
C GLY A 106 -1.58 5.27 -2.44
N TYR A 107 -0.36 5.73 -2.74
CA TYR A 107 0.08 7.10 -2.54
C TYR A 107 0.63 7.72 -3.81
N LYS A 108 0.44 9.03 -3.96
CA LYS A 108 1.13 9.81 -5.00
C LYS A 108 2.57 10.03 -4.57
N SER A 109 2.74 10.47 -3.33
CA SER A 109 4.03 10.76 -2.71
C SER A 109 4.42 9.61 -1.79
N ARG A 110 5.62 9.05 -2.00
CA ARG A 110 6.08 7.85 -1.30
C ARG A 110 7.17 8.15 -0.26
N TRP A 111 7.44 9.42 0.01
CA TRP A 111 8.61 9.85 0.78
C TRP A 111 8.62 9.34 2.23
N VAL A 112 7.43 9.11 2.81
CA VAL A 112 7.28 8.53 4.15
C VAL A 112 7.86 7.11 4.17
N ALA A 113 7.46 6.28 3.21
CA ALA A 113 7.87 4.88 3.11
C ALA A 113 9.23 4.68 2.41
N LEU A 114 9.63 5.58 1.51
CA LEU A 114 10.73 5.35 0.57
C LEU A 114 11.64 6.57 0.46
N GLU A 115 12.92 6.38 0.80
CA GLU A 115 13.93 7.40 0.57
C GLU A 115 14.11 7.68 -0.93
N LYS A 116 14.20 8.96 -1.30
CA LYS A 116 14.31 9.41 -2.69
C LYS A 116 15.48 8.78 -3.45
N LYS A 117 16.61 8.52 -2.78
CA LYS A 117 17.79 7.88 -3.41
C LYS A 117 17.53 6.42 -3.81
N HIS A 118 16.51 5.79 -3.25
CA HIS A 118 16.12 4.41 -3.51
C HIS A 118 14.89 4.28 -4.43
N THR A 119 14.35 5.39 -4.94
CA THR A 119 13.18 5.39 -5.84
C THR A 119 13.31 4.39 -6.98
N ALA A 120 14.42 4.39 -7.73
CA ALA A 120 14.64 3.48 -8.86
C ALA A 120 14.76 1.99 -8.47
N LYS A 121 15.03 1.69 -7.19
CA LYS A 121 15.06 0.32 -6.65
C LYS A 121 13.66 -0.20 -6.31
N ALA A 122 12.70 0.68 -6.02
CA ALA A 122 11.32 0.28 -5.70
C ALA A 122 10.35 0.42 -6.88
N HIS A 123 10.49 1.45 -7.71
CA HIS A 123 9.62 1.65 -8.88
C HIS A 123 10.30 2.47 -9.99
N ASN A 124 9.66 2.54 -11.16
CA ASN A 124 10.09 3.40 -12.26
C ASN A 124 8.96 4.35 -12.71
N ASN A 125 9.25 5.20 -13.69
CA ASN A 125 8.29 6.15 -14.25
C ASN A 125 7.32 5.52 -15.27
N PHE A 126 7.51 4.24 -15.61
CA PHE A 126 6.63 3.47 -16.50
C PHE A 126 5.59 2.64 -15.74
N GLY A 127 5.40 2.94 -14.45
CA GLY A 127 4.41 2.29 -13.60
C GLY A 127 4.82 0.90 -13.09
N ILE A 128 6.07 0.47 -13.25
CA ILE A 128 6.54 -0.82 -12.73
C ILE A 128 6.94 -0.66 -11.26
N PHE A 129 6.33 -1.47 -10.39
CA PHE A 129 6.68 -1.61 -8.99
C PHE A 129 7.38 -2.95 -8.74
N LYS A 130 8.47 -2.90 -7.97
CA LYS A 130 9.30 -4.07 -7.64
C LYS A 130 8.90 -4.63 -6.26
N PRO A 131 9.16 -5.92 -5.99
CA PRO A 131 9.03 -6.46 -4.63
C PRO A 131 10.00 -5.76 -3.68
N VAL A 132 9.53 -5.40 -2.49
CA VAL A 132 10.29 -4.62 -1.51
C VAL A 132 10.32 -5.30 -0.14
N ILE A 133 11.38 -5.03 0.62
CA ILE A 133 11.48 -5.39 2.03
C ILE A 133 11.18 -4.13 2.84
N LEU A 134 10.18 -4.23 3.72
CA LEU A 134 9.80 -3.19 4.66
C LEU A 134 10.40 -3.49 6.04
N HIS A 135 10.99 -2.50 6.70
CA HIS A 135 11.37 -2.56 8.11
C HIS A 135 10.97 -1.25 8.77
N GLU A 136 10.27 -1.32 9.91
CA GLU A 136 9.77 -0.12 10.63
C GLU A 136 8.94 0.82 9.73
N GLY A 137 8.16 0.27 8.80
CA GLY A 137 7.37 1.07 7.86
C GLY A 137 8.18 1.74 6.75
N ARG A 138 9.46 1.43 6.58
CA ARG A 138 10.29 1.98 5.50
C ARG A 138 10.86 0.89 4.61
N VAL A 139 10.95 1.20 3.32
CA VAL A 139 11.57 0.33 2.32
C VAL A 139 13.08 0.32 2.54
N VAL A 140 13.61 -0.85 2.86
CA VAL A 140 15.04 -1.05 3.18
C VAL A 140 15.74 -2.00 2.22
N GLY A 141 15.02 -2.63 1.29
CA GLY A 141 15.59 -3.63 0.39
C GLY A 141 14.63 -4.09 -0.69
N ASN A 142 15.11 -5.00 -1.53
CA ASN A 142 14.32 -5.77 -2.48
C ASN A 142 14.42 -7.26 -2.15
N TRP A 143 13.44 -8.03 -2.61
CA TRP A 143 13.51 -9.48 -2.61
C TRP A 143 13.08 -10.02 -3.98
N LYS A 144 13.47 -11.26 -4.27
CA LYS A 144 13.03 -12.01 -5.46
C LYS A 144 12.95 -13.50 -5.13
N ALA A 145 11.99 -14.19 -5.75
CA ALA A 145 11.98 -15.65 -5.70
C ALA A 145 13.19 -16.21 -6.48
N SER A 146 13.88 -17.19 -5.91
CA SER A 146 14.89 -17.98 -6.64
C SER A 146 14.20 -18.99 -7.55
N ILE A 147 14.78 -19.21 -8.73
CA ILE A 147 14.30 -20.15 -9.75
C ILE A 147 14.98 -21.53 -9.58
N GLU A 148 15.97 -21.66 -8.69
CA GLU A 148 16.70 -22.91 -8.51
C GLU A 148 15.91 -23.96 -7.72
N LYS A 149 15.93 -25.19 -8.23
CA LYS A 149 15.04 -26.31 -7.88
C LYS A 149 15.21 -26.79 -6.43
N GLN A 150 14.07 -27.22 -5.86
CA GLN A 150 13.87 -28.02 -4.62
C GLN A 150 13.65 -27.29 -3.29
N GLY A 151 13.56 -25.96 -3.30
CA GLY A 151 12.97 -25.19 -2.21
C GLY A 151 12.79 -23.75 -2.67
N ALA A 152 11.65 -23.12 -2.40
CA ALA A 152 11.46 -21.71 -2.73
C ALA A 152 12.39 -20.88 -1.80
N ASN A 153 13.60 -20.63 -2.27
CA ASN A 153 14.52 -19.74 -1.58
C ASN A 153 14.25 -18.31 -2.06
N LEU A 154 14.09 -17.38 -1.14
CA LEU A 154 14.00 -15.95 -1.45
C LEU A 154 15.40 -15.34 -1.40
N ILE A 155 15.77 -14.61 -2.45
CA ILE A 155 16.99 -13.81 -2.46
C ILE A 155 16.61 -12.42 -1.97
N THR A 156 17.28 -11.93 -0.93
CA THR A 156 17.06 -10.62 -0.32
C THR A 156 18.28 -9.72 -0.53
N GLU A 157 18.05 -8.45 -0.84
CA GLU A 157 19.09 -7.42 -1.01
C GLU A 157 18.70 -6.18 -0.20
N LEU A 158 19.44 -5.88 0.86
CA LEU A 158 19.26 -4.66 1.64
C LEU A 158 20.03 -3.51 1.00
N PHE A 159 19.47 -2.30 1.05
CA PHE A 159 20.05 -1.12 0.39
C PHE A 159 21.30 -0.57 1.08
N ALA A 160 21.44 -0.83 2.38
CA ALA A 160 22.57 -0.42 3.19
C ALA A 160 23.37 -1.64 3.66
N GLU A 161 24.70 -1.59 3.53
CA GLU A 161 25.61 -2.65 3.97
C GLU A 161 25.50 -2.90 5.48
N LYS A 162 25.32 -1.85 6.27
CA LYS A 162 25.06 -1.91 7.72
C LYS A 162 23.58 -1.61 8.00
N SER A 163 22.72 -2.54 7.61
CA SER A 163 21.29 -2.43 7.91
C SER A 163 21.01 -2.56 9.41
N LYS A 164 20.00 -1.83 9.90
CA LYS A 164 19.45 -2.00 11.25
C LYS A 164 18.57 -3.25 11.37
N VAL A 165 18.20 -3.87 10.25
CA VAL A 165 17.40 -5.10 10.21
C VAL A 165 18.21 -6.23 10.83
N LYS A 166 17.75 -6.75 11.96
CA LYS A 166 18.35 -7.97 12.54
C LYS A 166 18.05 -9.16 11.64
N GLN A 167 19.05 -10.02 11.42
CA GLN A 167 18.92 -11.23 10.60
C GLN A 167 17.77 -12.13 11.04
N GLN A 168 17.55 -12.24 12.36
CA GLN A 168 16.43 -13.00 12.92
C GLN A 168 15.07 -12.50 12.40
N TYR A 169 14.81 -11.18 12.43
CA TYR A 169 13.52 -10.62 12.00
C TYR A 169 13.31 -10.78 10.49
N LEU A 170 14.38 -10.69 9.70
CA LEU A 170 14.32 -10.96 8.27
C LEU A 170 13.97 -12.42 8.00
N GLN A 171 14.59 -13.36 8.72
CA GLN A 171 14.30 -14.80 8.57
C GLN A 171 12.85 -15.14 8.97
N GLU A 172 12.34 -14.56 10.06
CA GLU A 172 10.94 -14.72 10.47
C GLU A 172 9.98 -14.21 9.38
N ALA A 173 10.28 -13.06 8.77
CA ALA A 173 9.49 -12.51 7.68
C ALA A 173 9.52 -13.38 6.41
N ILE A 174 10.67 -13.97 6.07
CA ILE A 174 10.81 -14.94 4.98
C ILE A 174 9.93 -16.16 5.25
N ASN A 175 10.02 -16.75 6.44
CA ASN A 175 9.25 -17.94 6.81
C ASN A 175 7.74 -17.68 6.69
N ARG A 176 7.26 -16.55 7.22
CA ARG A 176 5.85 -16.16 7.12
C ARG A 176 5.39 -15.95 5.68
N PHE A 177 6.23 -15.35 4.82
CA PHE A 177 5.90 -15.19 3.40
C PHE A 177 5.82 -16.55 2.70
N MET A 178 6.76 -17.45 3.02
CA MET A 178 6.80 -18.80 2.48
C MET A 178 5.58 -19.63 2.90
N GLU A 179 5.14 -19.51 4.15
CA GLU A 179 3.89 -20.11 4.63
C GLU A 179 2.65 -19.59 3.89
N PHE A 180 2.60 -18.30 3.58
CA PHE A 180 1.51 -17.69 2.81
C PHE A 180 1.44 -18.19 1.35
N CYS A 181 2.58 -18.55 0.76
CA CYS A 181 2.66 -19.01 -0.63
C CYS A 181 2.39 -20.51 -0.82
N ASN A 182 2.37 -21.29 0.26
CA ASN A 182 2.04 -22.72 0.25
C ASN A 182 0.53 -22.94 0.33
#